data_AF-A0A535NDZ8-F1
#
_entry.id   AF-A0A535NDZ8-F1
#
_cell.length_a   1.000
_cell.length_b   1.000
_cell.length_c   1.000
_cell.angle_alpha   90.00
_cell.angle_beta   90.00
_cell.angle_gamma   90.00
#
_symmetry.space_group_name_H-M   'P 1'
#
loop_
_entity.id
_entity.type
_entity.pdbx_description
1 polymer ?
#
loop_
_entity_poly.entity_id
_entity_poly.type
_entity_poly.pdbx_seq_one_letter_code
_entity_poly.pdbx_strand_id
1 'polypeptide(L)'
;MAGPVDMSEVHASLDHMRTQICHCGLKGECLGCKGIEMVRAQAEAVVAAASQPILLQVAQEASMKDMANRFQAMSERLMSDPDIRRSAEEMQQKLMSDPETRQLIEELMRRLGAPPEE
;
A
#
# COMPACT_ATOMS: atom_id res chain seq x y z
N MET A 1 5.80 -14.68 9.47
CA MET A 1 4.93 -13.79 10.27
C MET A 1 5.77 -13.35 11.44
N ALA A 2 6.21 -12.09 11.49
CA ALA A 2 6.92 -11.59 12.66
C ALA A 2 5.94 -11.60 13.83
N GLY A 3 6.21 -12.42 14.85
CA GLY A 3 5.40 -12.45 16.06
C GLY A 3 5.48 -11.11 16.80
N PRO A 4 4.62 -10.91 17.82
CA PRO A 4 4.76 -9.76 18.71
C PRO A 4 6.20 -9.68 19.24
N VAL A 5 6.79 -8.49 19.18
CA VAL A 5 8.16 -8.24 19.67
C VAL A 5 8.16 -8.45 21.18
N ASP A 6 9.03 -9.34 21.66
CA ASP A 6 9.18 -9.59 23.09
C ASP A 6 9.91 -8.42 23.76
N MET A 7 9.25 -7.81 24.75
CA MET A 7 9.74 -6.67 25.53
C MET A 7 10.18 -7.06 26.95
N SER A 8 10.15 -8.35 27.29
CA SER A 8 10.39 -8.85 28.64
C SER A 8 11.78 -8.47 29.17
N GLU A 9 12.80 -8.54 28.32
CA GLU A 9 14.18 -8.20 28.68
C GLU A 9 14.36 -6.70 28.95
N VAL A 10 13.74 -5.85 28.12
CA VAL A 10 13.75 -4.39 28.29
C VAL A 10 13.08 -4.00 29.59
N HIS A 11 11.92 -4.58 29.89
CA HIS A 11 11.20 -4.34 31.14
C HIS A 11 12.00 -4.78 32.36
N ALA A 12 12.62 -5.96 32.32
CA ALA A 12 13.46 -6.46 33.41
C ALA A 12 14.68 -5.54 33.66
N SER A 13 15.31 -5.05 32.60
CA SER A 13 16.43 -4.11 32.69
C SER A 13 16.01 -2.78 33.31
N LEU A 14 14.87 -2.23 32.90
CA LEU A 14 14.30 -1.01 33.47
C LEU A 14 13.92 -1.19 34.95
N ASP A 15 13.37 -2.35 35.32
CA ASP A 15 13.06 -2.68 36.71
C ASP A 15 14.33 -2.80 37.57
N HIS A 16 15.41 -3.37 37.03
CA HIS A 16 16.71 -3.39 37.69
C HIS A 16 17.26 -1.98 37.90
N MET A 17 17.27 -1.13 36.86
CA MET A 17 17.70 0.27 36.97
C MET A 17 16.88 1.05 37.99
N ARG A 18 15.55 0.81 38.04
CA ARG A 18 14.66 1.44 39.01
C ARG A 18 15.12 1.17 40.45
N THR A 19 15.67 -0.01 40.76
CA THR A 19 16.19 -0.30 42.11
C THR A 19 17.42 0.52 42.48
N GLN A 20 18.21 0.97 41.50
CA GLN A 20 19.45 1.71 41.71
C GLN A 20 19.23 3.23 41.83
N ILE A 21 18.19 3.76 41.17
CA ILE A 21 17.96 5.21 41.07
C ILE A 21 16.69 5.70 41.80
N CYS A 22 15.92 4.80 42.40
CA CYS A 22 14.73 5.17 43.15
C CYS A 22 15.07 5.81 44.50
N HIS A 23 14.40 6.93 44.80
CA HIS A 23 14.53 7.65 46.07
C HIS A 23 13.20 7.70 46.86
N CYS A 24 12.13 7.09 46.34
CA CYS A 24 10.80 7.10 46.97
C CYS A 24 10.33 5.73 47.48
N GLY A 25 11.23 4.75 47.59
CA GLY A 25 10.87 3.38 48.01
C GLY A 25 9.89 2.71 47.04
N LEU A 26 10.10 2.89 45.73
CA LEU A 26 9.29 2.35 44.64
C LEU A 26 7.82 2.81 44.61
N LYS A 27 7.49 3.92 45.27
CA LYS A 27 6.15 4.54 45.23
C LYS A 27 5.81 5.23 43.91
N GLY A 28 6.77 5.41 43.00
CA GLY A 28 6.56 6.04 41.69
C GLY A 28 6.63 7.57 41.67
N GLU A 29 6.89 8.22 42.80
CA GLU A 29 6.77 9.68 42.94
C GLU A 29 8.07 10.44 42.60
N CYS A 30 9.24 9.79 42.75
CA CYS A 30 10.52 10.43 42.48
C CYS A 30 10.87 10.51 40.99
N LEU A 31 11.76 11.43 40.64
CA LEU A 31 12.23 11.62 39.26
C LEU A 31 12.83 10.34 38.65
N GLY A 32 13.56 9.55 39.43
CA GLY A 32 14.09 8.26 38.97
C GLY A 32 12.99 7.28 38.52
N CYS A 33 11.89 7.16 39.28
CA CYS A 33 10.76 6.32 38.88
C CYS A 33 10.05 6.86 37.65
N LYS A 34 9.76 8.17 37.62
CA LYS A 34 9.09 8.81 36.48
C LYS A 34 9.92 8.72 35.20
N GLY A 35 11.24 8.85 35.30
CA GLY A 35 12.16 8.70 34.18
C GLY A 35 12.15 7.28 33.60
N ILE A 36 12.16 6.26 34.45
CA ILE A 36 12.07 4.85 34.00
C ILE A 36 10.74 4.57 33.29
N GLU A 37 9.62 5.04 33.85
CA GLU A 37 8.31 4.88 33.22
C GLU A 37 8.21 5.61 31.87
N MET A 38 8.83 6.80 31.76
CA MET A 38 8.92 7.51 30.48
C MET A 38 9.70 6.71 29.45
N VAL A 39 10.85 6.14 29.82
CA VAL A 39 11.66 5.32 28.91
C VAL A 39 10.91 4.04 28.50
N ARG A 40 10.21 3.40 29.44
CA ARG A 40 9.33 2.25 29.18
C ARG A 40 8.29 2.58 28.11
N ALA A 41 7.55 3.67 28.30
CA ALA A 41 6.51 4.11 27.36
C ALA A 41 7.08 4.45 25.97
N GLN A 42 8.27 5.06 25.90
CA GLN A 42 8.94 5.32 24.63
C GLN A 42 9.37 4.03 23.91
N ALA A 43 9.90 3.05 24.64
CA ALA A 43 10.30 1.77 24.06
C ALA A 43 9.10 1.01 23.47
N GLU A 44 7.98 1.00 24.19
CA GLU A 44 6.71 0.43 23.70
C GLU A 44 6.21 1.16 22.44
N ALA A 45 6.28 2.48 22.41
CA ALA A 45 5.86 3.28 21.27
C ALA A 45 6.71 3.00 20.00
N VAL A 46 8.03 2.85 20.15
CA VAL A 46 8.94 2.49 19.04
C VAL A 46 8.59 1.13 18.48
N VAL A 47 8.36 0.15 19.35
CA VAL A 47 7.99 -1.22 18.95
C VAL A 47 6.64 -1.23 18.27
N ALA A 48 5.66 -0.49 18.79
CA ALA A 48 4.35 -0.33 18.16
C ALA A 48 4.47 0.32 16.78
N ALA A 49 5.30 1.34 16.61
CA ALA A 49 5.55 2.00 15.33
C ALA A 49 6.29 1.09 14.33
N ALA A 50 7.28 0.32 14.79
CA ALA A 50 8.02 -0.64 13.96
C ALA A 50 7.17 -1.85 13.57
N SER A 51 6.22 -2.25 14.42
CA SER A 51 5.27 -3.34 14.15
C SER A 51 4.10 -2.94 13.26
N GLN A 52 3.92 -1.64 12.98
CA GLN A 52 2.89 -1.17 12.06
C GLN A 52 3.32 -1.43 10.59
N PRO A 53 2.49 -2.09 9.77
CA PRO A 53 2.80 -2.47 8.39
C PRO A 53 2.81 -1.29 7.39
N ILE A 54 3.07 -0.07 7.86
CA ILE A 54 3.00 1.15 7.05
C ILE A 54 4.13 1.19 6.01
N LEU A 55 5.30 0.63 6.32
CA LEU A 55 6.40 0.58 5.34
C LEU A 55 6.11 -0.31 4.12
N LEU A 56 5.26 -1.33 4.27
CA LEU A 56 4.90 -2.20 3.15
C LEU A 56 3.74 -1.62 2.32
N GLN A 57 2.76 -0.98 2.98
CA GLN A 57 1.66 -0.30 2.30
C GLN A 57 2.14 0.92 1.50
N VAL A 58 3.00 1.76 2.09
CA VAL A 58 3.51 2.96 1.40
C VAL A 58 4.38 2.58 0.20
N ALA A 59 5.15 1.48 0.28
CA ALA A 59 5.93 0.99 -0.86
C ALA A 59 5.03 0.46 -1.99
N GLN A 60 3.97 -0.30 -1.66
CA GLN A 60 3.02 -0.80 -2.66
C GLN A 60 2.20 0.32 -3.28
N GLU A 61 1.68 1.26 -2.48
CA GLU A 61 0.94 2.43 -2.98
C GLU A 61 1.79 3.34 -3.87
N ALA A 62 3.07 3.55 -3.52
CA ALA A 62 3.99 4.32 -4.36
C ALA A 62 4.23 3.61 -5.71
N SER A 63 4.43 2.29 -5.69
CA SER A 63 4.63 1.52 -6.93
C SER A 63 3.39 1.48 -7.83
N MET A 64 2.19 1.38 -7.25
CA MET A 64 0.94 1.38 -8.02
C MET A 64 0.63 2.76 -8.61
N LYS A 65 0.87 3.84 -7.86
CA LYS A 65 0.73 5.22 -8.39
C LYS A 65 1.72 5.48 -9.52
N ASP A 66 2.97 5.05 -9.39
CA ASP A 66 3.97 5.23 -10.44
C ASP A 66 3.59 4.45 -11.71
N MET A 67 3.10 3.21 -11.56
CA MET A 67 2.60 2.42 -12.68
C MET A 67 1.38 3.06 -13.36
N ALA A 68 0.41 3.55 -12.58
CA ALA A 68 -0.76 4.23 -13.10
C ALA A 68 -0.39 5.50 -13.86
N ASN A 69 0.53 6.31 -13.32
CA ASN A 69 1.02 7.51 -13.99
C ASN A 69 1.73 7.19 -15.31
N ARG A 70 2.56 6.13 -15.35
CA ARG A 70 3.21 5.67 -16.59
C ARG A 70 2.20 5.19 -17.62
N PHE A 71 1.17 4.48 -17.19
CA PHE A 71 0.11 4.00 -18.07
C PHE A 71 -0.71 5.17 -18.64
N GLN A 72 -1.06 6.15 -17.80
CA GLN A 72 -1.79 7.33 -18.21
C GLN A 72 -0.98 8.17 -19.21
N ALA A 73 0.31 8.40 -18.93
CA ALA A 73 1.20 9.10 -19.85
C ALA A 73 1.41 8.34 -21.18
N MET A 74 1.46 7.01 -21.16
CA MET A 74 1.51 6.18 -22.37
C MET A 74 0.19 6.29 -23.16
N SER A 75 -0.95 6.21 -22.48
CA SER A 75 -2.27 6.36 -23.08
C SER A 75 -2.46 7.74 -23.71
N GLU A 76 -2.03 8.81 -23.04
CA GLU A 76 -2.09 10.17 -23.57
C GLU A 76 -1.23 10.33 -24.82
N ARG A 77 -0.02 9.74 -24.83
CA ARG A 77 0.84 9.73 -26.02
C ARG A 77 0.21 8.94 -27.17
N LEU A 78 -0.35 7.76 -26.89
CA LEU A 78 -1.06 6.94 -27.88
C LEU A 78 -2.26 7.69 -28.48
N MET A 79 -3.03 8.42 -27.67
CA MET A 79 -4.18 9.21 -28.14
C MET A 79 -3.75 10.49 -28.88
N SER A 80 -2.61 11.07 -28.53
CA SER A 80 -2.09 12.30 -29.15
C SER A 80 -1.33 12.05 -30.45
N ASP A 81 -0.97 10.79 -30.73
CA ASP A 81 -0.23 10.40 -31.93
C ASP A 81 -1.20 10.24 -33.13
N PRO A 82 -1.12 11.12 -34.14
CA PRO A 82 -2.03 11.11 -35.29
C PRO A 82 -1.81 9.93 -36.24
N ASP A 83 -0.66 9.26 -36.19
CA ASP A 83 -0.38 8.05 -36.97
C ASP A 83 -0.95 6.80 -36.29
N ILE A 84 -0.97 6.77 -34.95
CA ILE A 84 -1.62 5.70 -34.18
C ILE A 84 -3.15 5.81 -34.28
N ARG A 85 -3.71 7.02 -34.25
CA ARG A 85 -5.15 7.22 -34.51
C ARG A 85 -5.55 6.72 -35.89
N ARG A 86 -4.81 7.09 -36.94
CA ARG A 86 -5.06 6.58 -38.30
C ARG A 86 -4.92 5.07 -38.40
N SER A 87 -3.89 4.50 -37.80
CA SER A 87 -3.68 3.04 -37.81
C SER A 87 -4.79 2.30 -37.06
N ALA A 88 -5.28 2.87 -35.95
CA ALA A 88 -6.41 2.32 -35.19
C ALA A 88 -7.72 2.42 -35.98
N GLU A 89 -7.97 3.54 -36.67
CA GLU A 89 -9.13 3.72 -37.55
C GLU A 89 -9.09 2.74 -38.74
N GLU A 90 -7.92 2.55 -39.37
CA GLU A 90 -7.74 1.57 -40.45
C GLU A 90 -7.89 0.13 -39.96
N MET A 91 -7.39 -0.18 -38.76
CA MET A 91 -7.57 -1.49 -38.14
C MET A 91 -9.03 -1.75 -37.78
N GLN A 92 -9.71 -0.76 -37.18
CA GLN A 92 -11.14 -0.84 -36.87
C GLN A 92 -11.96 -1.00 -38.15
N GLN A 93 -11.62 -0.29 -39.22
CA GLN A 93 -12.30 -0.40 -40.50
C GLN A 93 -12.10 -1.78 -41.14
N LYS A 94 -10.87 -2.34 -41.07
CA LYS A 94 -10.59 -3.71 -41.53
C LYS A 94 -11.33 -4.78 -40.72
N LEU A 95 -11.38 -4.62 -39.40
CA LEU A 95 -12.11 -5.52 -38.50
C LEU A 95 -13.63 -5.44 -38.72
N MET A 96 -14.19 -4.26 -39.03
CA MET A 96 -15.60 -4.11 -39.38
C MET A 96 -15.94 -4.51 -40.82
N SER A 97 -14.95 -4.55 -41.71
CA SER A 97 -15.13 -5.06 -43.08
C SER A 97 -15.03 -6.59 -43.14
N ASP A 98 -14.49 -7.23 -42.12
CA ASP A 98 -14.36 -8.68 -42.03
C ASP A 98 -15.62 -9.32 -41.39
N PRO A 99 -16.40 -10.11 -42.14
CA PRO A 99 -17.66 -10.65 -41.66
C PRO A 99 -17.49 -11.69 -40.54
N GLU A 100 -16.36 -12.41 -40.49
CA GLU A 100 -16.08 -13.38 -39.42
C GLU A 100 -15.78 -12.67 -38.10
N THR A 101 -15.01 -11.58 -38.14
CA THR A 101 -14.73 -10.74 -36.96
C THR A 101 -16.00 -10.10 -36.41
N ARG A 102 -16.93 -9.64 -37.25
CA ARG A 102 -18.22 -9.08 -36.80
C ARG A 102 -19.05 -10.10 -36.01
N GLN A 103 -19.14 -11.32 -36.50
CA GLN A 103 -19.89 -12.39 -35.82
C GLN A 103 -19.27 -12.73 -34.46
N LEU A 104 -17.94 -12.77 -34.39
CA LEU A 104 -17.21 -12.95 -33.13
C LEU A 104 -17.50 -11.83 -32.12
N ILE A 105 -17.56 -10.58 -32.57
CA ILE A 105 -17.87 -9.43 -31.71
C ILE A 105 -19.33 -9.47 -31.25
N GLU A 106 -20.28 -9.78 -32.14
CA GLU A 106 -21.70 -9.93 -31.80
C GLU A 106 -21.93 -11.06 -30.79
N GLU A 107 -21.22 -12.18 -30.94
CA GLU A 107 -21.30 -13.29 -30.00
C GLU A 107 -20.66 -12.95 -28.66
N LEU A 108 -19.56 -12.18 -28.66
CA LEU A 108 -18.95 -11.65 -27.44
C LEU A 108 -19.92 -10.71 -26.71
N MET A 109 -20.57 -9.78 -27.42
CA MET A 109 -21.57 -8.86 -26.85
C MET A 109 -22.79 -9.60 -26.30
N ARG A 110 -23.26 -10.63 -27.01
CA ARG A 110 -24.34 -11.51 -26.54
C ARG A 110 -23.96 -12.25 -25.24
N ARG A 111 -22.69 -12.64 -25.08
CA ARG A 111 -22.19 -13.32 -23.87
C ARG A 111 -21.93 -12.35 -22.71
N LEU A 112 -21.53 -11.11 -22.99
CA LEU A 112 -21.36 -10.05 -21.99
C LEU A 112 -22.69 -9.38 -21.58
N GLY A 113 -23.79 -9.67 -22.28
CA GLY A 113 -25.12 -9.15 -21.95
C GLY A 113 -25.28 -7.67 -22.28
N ALA A 114 -24.52 -7.14 -23.25
CA ALA A 114 -24.76 -5.79 -23.74
C ALA A 114 -26.12 -5.75 -24.46
N PRO A 115 -27.07 -4.88 -24.03
CA PRO A 115 -28.34 -4.76 -24.72
C PRO A 115 -28.08 -4.22 -26.14
N PRO A 116 -28.78 -4.72 -27.17
CA PRO A 116 -28.71 -4.12 -28.49
C PRO A 116 -29.22 -2.68 -28.39
N GLU A 117 -28.43 -1.74 -28.92
CA GLU A 117 -28.89 -0.37 -29.19
C GLU A 117 -29.90 -0.47 -30.34
N GLU A 118 -31.19 -0.28 -30.00
CA GLU A 118 -32.29 0.00 -30.94
C GLU A 118 -32.39 1.50 -31.22
#